data_AF-A0A8C6TJQ2-F1
#
_entry.id   AF-A0A8C6TJQ2-F1
#
_cell.length_a   1.000
_cell.length_b   1.000
_cell.length_c   1.000
_cell.angle_alpha   90.00
_cell.angle_beta   90.00
_cell.angle_gamma   90.00
#
_symmetry.space_group_name_H-M   'P 1'
#
loop_
_entity.id
_entity.type
_entity.pdbx_description
1 polymer ?
#
loop_
_entity_poly.entity_id
_entity_poly.type
_entity_poly.pdbx_seq_one_letter_code
_entity_poly.pdbx_strand_id
1 'polypeptide(L)'
;MEVQSNAVEFLSQRYAICPETNLDYTYSKMTFEELNGEYTQERMDSVAKALEEVLMSALPQGCITVGVYEAAKSLNVDPDNVVLCILAADDEDVKDVALQIHFTLIQAFCCENDINILRMNSTRRLAQILCGGAERGRPSGGEPVDLHCVLVTSPHSNTWKDPALSKVNRFCSESRCMDQWVPIINLPDR
;
A
#
# COMPACT_ATOMS: atom_id res chain seq x y z
N MET A 1 7.56 19.99 -15.43
CA MET A 1 7.63 20.90 -14.27
C MET A 1 6.27 21.55 -13.95
N GLU A 2 5.19 21.27 -14.72
CA GLU A 2 3.84 21.81 -14.47
C GLU A 2 2.92 20.89 -13.64
N VAL A 3 3.26 19.60 -13.50
CA VAL A 3 2.43 18.64 -12.75
C VAL A 3 2.55 18.80 -11.23
N GLN A 4 3.65 19.39 -10.73
CA GLN A 4 3.87 19.61 -9.30
C GLN A 4 3.12 20.83 -8.76
N SER A 5 2.74 21.80 -9.61
CA SER A 5 2.09 23.03 -9.15
C SER A 5 0.61 22.80 -8.82
N ASN A 6 -0.08 21.97 -9.60
CA ASN A 6 -1.50 21.67 -9.38
C ASN A 6 -1.73 20.80 -8.14
N ALA A 7 -0.80 19.90 -7.81
CA ALA A 7 -0.91 19.04 -6.63
C ALA A 7 -0.82 19.85 -5.32
N VAL A 8 0.04 20.88 -5.25
CA VAL A 8 0.21 21.71 -4.04
C VAL A 8 -1.01 22.63 -3.81
N GLU A 9 -1.61 23.19 -4.87
CA GLU A 9 -2.87 23.94 -4.76
C GLU A 9 -4.06 23.04 -4.38
N PHE A 10 -4.12 21.81 -4.90
CA PHE A 10 -5.14 20.83 -4.52
C PHE A 10 -4.98 20.38 -3.05
N LEU A 11 -3.74 20.18 -2.59
CA LEU A 11 -3.44 19.89 -1.20
C LEU A 11 -3.84 21.06 -0.30
N SER A 12 -3.63 22.32 -0.69
CA SER A 12 -4.09 23.48 0.09
C SER A 12 -5.62 23.62 0.18
N GLN A 13 -6.38 23.13 -0.81
CA GLN A 13 -7.85 23.15 -0.77
C GLN A 13 -8.46 21.96 -0.02
N ARG A 14 -7.73 20.85 0.12
CA ARG A 14 -8.18 19.63 0.81
C ARG A 14 -7.61 19.47 2.23
N TYR A 15 -6.48 20.13 2.53
CA TYR A 15 -5.92 20.30 3.88
C TYR A 15 -6.42 21.58 4.57
N ALA A 16 -7.73 21.80 4.54
CA ALA A 16 -8.38 22.43 5.68
C ALA A 16 -8.34 21.42 6.85
N ILE A 17 -7.15 21.31 7.45
CA ILE A 17 -6.87 20.95 8.84
C ILE A 17 -7.94 20.06 9.51
N CYS A 18 -7.72 18.74 9.56
CA CYS A 18 -8.08 17.97 10.76
C CYS A 18 -6.85 18.02 11.67
N PRO A 19 -6.80 18.90 12.68
CA PRO A 19 -5.66 18.98 13.57
C PRO A 19 -5.78 17.81 14.56
N GLU A 20 -4.66 17.10 14.72
CA GLU A 20 -4.31 16.25 15.85
C GLU A 20 -5.46 15.72 16.72
N THR A 21 -5.76 14.43 16.60
CA THR A 21 -6.13 13.63 17.77
C THR A 21 -5.39 12.30 17.75
N ASN A 22 -4.33 12.28 18.55
CA ASN A 22 -3.89 11.22 19.45
C ASN A 22 -3.91 9.76 18.98
N LEU A 23 -2.80 9.09 19.30
CA LEU A 23 -2.80 7.68 19.68
C LEU A 23 -4.02 7.39 20.57
N ASP A 24 -5.04 6.78 19.99
CA ASP A 24 -5.88 5.84 20.71
C ASP A 24 -6.24 4.74 19.73
N TYR A 25 -5.39 3.72 19.75
CA TYR A 25 -5.68 2.39 19.23
C TYR A 25 -6.74 1.77 20.15
N THR A 26 -7.97 2.29 20.10
CA THR A 26 -9.13 1.77 20.82
C THR A 26 -10.38 1.93 19.96
N TYR A 27 -10.72 0.82 19.31
CA TYR A 27 -12.03 0.19 19.35
C TYR A 27 -13.29 1.07 19.56
N SER A 28 -14.23 0.89 18.63
CA SER A 28 -15.69 1.04 18.74
C SER A 28 -16.36 2.37 18.37
N LYS A 29 -17.09 2.33 17.25
CA LYS A 29 -18.54 2.65 17.26
C LYS A 29 -19.30 1.97 16.12
N MET A 30 -19.70 0.73 16.32
CA MET A 30 -21.00 0.24 15.87
C MET A 30 -21.53 -0.74 16.91
N THR A 31 -22.49 -0.26 17.69
CA THR A 31 -23.26 -1.05 18.64
C THR A 31 -24.04 -2.12 17.90
N PHE A 32 -23.82 -3.40 18.25
CA PHE A 32 -24.81 -4.44 18.57
C PHE A 32 -24.19 -5.84 18.37
N GLU A 33 -24.16 -6.62 19.46
CA GLU A 33 -23.88 -8.06 19.59
C GLU A 33 -22.41 -8.56 19.56
N GLU A 34 -22.03 -9.15 20.70
CA GLU A 34 -20.70 -9.61 21.15
C GLU A 34 -20.28 -10.97 20.52
N LEU A 35 -20.12 -11.06 19.20
CA LEU A 35 -19.57 -12.29 18.56
C LEU A 35 -18.46 -12.07 17.51
N ASN A 36 -17.98 -10.84 17.27
CA ASN A 36 -17.16 -10.52 16.09
C ASN A 36 -15.66 -10.25 16.32
N GLY A 37 -15.15 -10.28 17.56
CA GLY A 37 -13.74 -9.97 17.85
C GLY A 37 -12.76 -10.94 17.17
N GLU A 38 -13.01 -12.25 17.28
CA GLU A 38 -12.16 -13.28 16.66
C GLU A 38 -12.35 -13.33 15.14
N TYR A 39 -13.59 -13.13 14.67
CA TYR A 39 -13.91 -13.15 13.25
C TYR A 39 -13.24 -12.01 12.46
N THR A 40 -13.04 -10.85 13.08
CA THR A 40 -12.36 -9.71 12.44
C THR A 40 -10.85 -9.91 12.35
N GLN A 41 -10.23 -10.48 13.40
CA GLN A 41 -8.80 -10.78 13.40
C GLN A 41 -8.45 -11.89 12.40
N GLU A 42 -9.19 -13.00 12.40
CA GLU A 42 -9.00 -14.09 11.42
C GLU A 42 -9.20 -13.59 9.98
N ARG A 43 -10.15 -12.68 9.76
CA ARG A 43 -10.35 -12.04 8.46
C ARG A 43 -9.14 -11.21 8.06
N MET A 44 -8.62 -10.36 8.96
CA MET A 44 -7.43 -9.54 8.68
C MET A 44 -6.20 -10.41 8.40
N ASP A 45 -5.94 -11.44 9.18
CA ASP A 45 -4.84 -12.39 8.96
C ASP A 45 -4.97 -13.09 7.60
N SER A 46 -6.20 -13.41 7.22
CA SER A 46 -6.48 -14.05 5.94
C SER A 46 -6.31 -13.09 4.74
N VAL A 47 -6.44 -11.77 4.92
CA VAL A 47 -6.15 -10.75 3.90
C VAL A 47 -4.65 -10.50 3.85
N ALA A 48 -3.98 -10.43 5.00
CA ALA A 48 -2.53 -10.30 5.11
C ALA A 48 -1.81 -11.46 4.39
N LYS A 49 -2.27 -12.70 4.61
CA LYS A 49 -1.77 -13.87 3.89
C LYS A 49 -2.05 -13.80 2.38
N ALA A 50 -3.22 -13.32 1.98
CA ALA A 50 -3.54 -13.14 0.57
C ALA A 50 -2.64 -12.08 -0.08
N LEU A 51 -2.33 -10.99 0.62
CA LEU A 51 -1.39 -9.99 0.14
C LEU A 51 0.01 -10.58 -0.08
N GLU A 52 0.49 -11.38 0.86
CA GLU A 52 1.78 -12.10 0.73
C GLU A 52 1.76 -13.06 -0.47
N GLU A 53 0.67 -13.82 -0.66
CA GLU A 53 0.48 -14.70 -1.83
C GLU A 53 0.48 -13.92 -3.15
N VAL A 54 -0.17 -12.75 -3.21
CA VAL A 54 -0.16 -11.86 -4.39
C VAL A 54 1.25 -11.40 -4.71
N LEU A 55 2.01 -10.95 -3.71
CA LEU A 55 3.38 -10.50 -3.93
C LEU A 55 4.29 -11.65 -4.38
N MET A 56 4.15 -12.84 -3.78
CA MET A 56 4.91 -14.02 -4.19
C MET A 56 4.53 -14.51 -5.59
N SER A 57 3.26 -14.40 -6.00
CA SER A 57 2.81 -14.77 -7.35
C SER A 57 3.21 -13.72 -8.39
N ALA A 58 3.27 -12.45 -8.00
CA ALA A 58 3.58 -11.33 -8.88
C ALA A 58 5.06 -11.17 -9.21
N LEU A 59 5.93 -11.47 -8.24
CA LEU A 59 7.38 -11.35 -8.38
C LEU A 59 7.95 -12.14 -9.58
N PRO A 60 7.69 -13.45 -9.75
CA PRO A 60 8.21 -14.21 -10.89
C PRO A 60 7.60 -13.81 -12.23
N GLN A 61 6.44 -13.16 -12.22
CA GLN A 61 5.77 -12.68 -13.44
C GLN A 61 6.31 -11.32 -13.91
N GLY A 62 7.23 -10.70 -13.16
CA GLY A 62 7.78 -9.38 -13.50
C GLY A 62 6.74 -8.26 -13.45
N CYS A 63 5.68 -8.45 -12.67
CA CYS A 63 4.54 -7.53 -12.56
C CYS A 63 4.59 -6.72 -11.26
N ILE A 64 5.79 -6.54 -10.69
CA ILE A 64 6.03 -5.74 -9.49
C ILE A 64 6.99 -4.62 -9.82
N THR A 65 6.64 -3.40 -9.42
CA THR A 65 7.55 -2.25 -9.34
C THR A 65 7.83 -1.95 -7.88
N VAL A 66 9.09 -1.71 -7.52
CA VAL A 66 9.53 -1.47 -6.14
C VAL A 66 10.27 -0.13 -6.11
N GLY A 67 9.96 0.70 -5.12
CA GLY A 67 10.52 2.04 -4.95
C GLY A 67 9.48 3.14 -5.18
N VAL A 68 9.59 4.22 -4.42
CA VAL A 68 8.68 5.39 -4.49
C VAL A 68 8.81 6.10 -5.83
N TYR A 69 10.05 6.26 -6.31
CA TYR A 69 10.32 6.97 -7.56
C TYR A 69 9.87 6.14 -8.78
N GLU A 70 10.19 4.85 -8.79
CA GLU A 70 9.79 3.91 -9.82
C GLU A 70 8.27 3.77 -9.87
N ALA A 71 7.62 3.69 -8.69
CA ALA A 71 6.17 3.66 -8.60
C ALA A 71 5.54 4.94 -9.17
N ALA A 72 6.01 6.12 -8.76
CA ALA A 72 5.53 7.39 -9.29
C ALA A 72 5.73 7.49 -10.80
N LYS A 73 6.84 6.97 -11.34
CA LYS A 73 7.08 6.92 -12.77
C LYS A 73 6.09 6.01 -13.49
N SER A 74 5.87 4.79 -12.99
CA SER A 74 4.91 3.84 -13.58
C SER A 74 3.48 4.39 -13.57
N LEU A 75 3.05 4.99 -12.45
CA LEU A 75 1.75 5.66 -12.34
C LEU A 75 1.57 6.82 -13.34
N ASN A 76 2.63 7.56 -13.64
CA ASN A 76 2.59 8.63 -14.64
C ASN A 76 2.58 8.12 -16.09
N VAL A 77 3.09 6.92 -16.34
CA VAL A 77 3.19 6.36 -17.69
C VAL A 77 1.93 5.58 -18.07
N ASP A 78 1.47 4.69 -17.18
CA ASP A 78 0.35 3.79 -17.43
C ASP A 78 -0.36 3.41 -16.12
N PRO A 79 -1.21 4.31 -15.57
CA PRO A 79 -1.94 4.05 -14.33
C PRO A 79 -3.00 2.95 -14.49
N ASP A 80 -3.54 2.77 -15.70
CA ASP A 80 -4.59 1.78 -15.99
C ASP A 80 -4.09 0.34 -15.81
N ASN A 81 -2.79 0.11 -15.97
CA ASN A 81 -2.18 -1.20 -15.79
C ASN A 81 -1.86 -1.51 -14.31
N VAL A 82 -1.96 -0.53 -13.40
CA VAL A 82 -1.67 -0.73 -11.96
C VAL A 82 -2.94 -1.20 -11.24
N VAL A 83 -2.86 -2.35 -10.57
CA VAL A 83 -4.02 -2.96 -9.89
C VAL A 83 -3.98 -2.81 -8.37
N LEU A 84 -2.78 -2.64 -7.80
CA LEU A 84 -2.59 -2.51 -6.35
C LEU A 84 -1.34 -1.68 -6.06
N CYS A 85 -1.46 -0.75 -5.11
CA CYS A 85 -0.38 0.06 -4.57
C CYS A 85 -0.22 -0.20 -3.06
N ILE A 86 1.01 -0.41 -2.62
CA ILE A 86 1.34 -0.71 -1.23
C ILE A 86 2.35 0.33 -0.75
N LEU A 87 2.01 1.06 0.30
CA LEU A 87 2.93 1.99 0.98
C LEU A 87 3.43 1.35 2.27
N ALA A 88 4.74 1.22 2.44
CA ALA A 88 5.34 0.67 3.65
C ALA A 88 6.18 1.73 4.36
N ALA A 89 5.93 1.92 5.65
CA ALA A 89 6.71 2.84 6.49
C ALA A 89 6.91 2.24 7.87
N ASP A 90 8.14 2.31 8.37
CA ASP A 90 8.49 2.04 9.75
C ASP A 90 8.40 3.34 10.59
N ASP A 91 8.52 3.24 11.92
CA ASP A 91 8.42 4.40 12.82
C ASP A 91 9.47 5.49 12.55
N GLU A 92 10.65 5.11 12.05
CA GLU A 92 11.71 6.06 11.69
C GLU A 92 11.36 6.86 10.43
N ASP A 93 10.59 6.28 9.50
CA ASP A 93 10.17 6.89 8.24
C ASP A 93 9.11 7.98 8.43
N VAL A 94 8.42 7.97 9.58
CA VAL A 94 7.45 9.01 9.96
C VAL A 94 8.14 10.37 10.14
N LYS A 95 9.44 10.39 10.45
CA LYS A 95 10.22 11.61 10.63
C LYS A 95 10.70 12.19 9.28
N ASP A 96 10.68 11.40 8.21
CA ASP A 96 11.09 11.85 6.88
C ASP A 96 9.96 12.58 6.16
N VAL A 97 10.00 13.91 6.23
CA VAL A 97 9.01 14.79 5.59
C VAL A 97 8.96 14.58 4.07
N ALA A 98 10.10 14.34 3.41
CA ALA A 98 10.12 14.17 1.97
C ALA A 98 9.39 12.87 1.58
N LEU A 99 9.66 11.78 2.30
CA LEU A 99 8.97 10.51 2.11
C LEU A 99 7.46 10.62 2.38
N GLN A 100 7.04 11.32 3.44
CA GLN A 100 5.63 11.55 3.73
C GLN A 100 4.93 12.38 2.63
N ILE A 101 5.62 13.36 2.03
CA ILE A 101 5.09 14.09 0.87
C ILE A 101 4.87 13.14 -0.31
N HIS A 102 5.85 12.27 -0.61
CA HIS A 102 5.70 11.31 -1.71
C HIS A 102 4.55 10.33 -1.48
N PHE A 103 4.39 9.80 -0.27
CA PHE A 103 3.24 8.95 0.08
C PHE A 103 1.91 9.66 -0.13
N THR A 104 1.83 10.91 0.30
CA THR A 104 0.62 11.73 0.13
C THR A 104 0.29 11.93 -1.35
N LEU A 105 1.30 12.21 -2.19
CA LEU A 105 1.11 12.38 -3.63
C LEU A 105 0.65 11.08 -4.31
N ILE A 106 1.30 9.96 -4.01
CA ILE A 106 0.93 8.64 -4.55
C ILE A 106 -0.47 8.25 -4.10
N GLN A 107 -0.81 8.46 -2.83
CA GLN A 107 -2.14 8.19 -2.30
C GLN A 107 -3.21 9.00 -3.03
N ALA A 108 -3.01 10.32 -3.20
CA ALA A 108 -3.95 11.17 -3.92
C ALA A 108 -4.16 10.65 -5.35
N PHE A 109 -3.07 10.36 -6.06
CA PHE A 109 -3.12 9.84 -7.41
C PHE A 109 -3.84 8.50 -7.51
N CYS A 110 -3.53 7.53 -6.64
CA CYS A 110 -4.19 6.22 -6.64
C CYS A 110 -5.70 6.34 -6.33
N CYS A 111 -6.08 7.19 -5.37
CA CYS A 111 -7.48 7.43 -5.05
C CYS A 111 -8.27 8.09 -6.20
N GLU A 112 -7.64 8.98 -6.96
CA GLU A 112 -8.26 9.65 -8.11
C GLU A 112 -8.43 8.72 -9.31
N ASN A 113 -7.51 7.77 -9.49
CA ASN A 113 -7.54 6.79 -10.58
C ASN A 113 -8.20 5.44 -10.20
N ASP A 114 -8.88 5.39 -9.04
CA ASP A 114 -9.53 4.18 -8.52
C ASP A 114 -8.60 2.95 -8.39
N ILE A 115 -7.31 3.20 -8.17
CA ILE A 115 -6.31 2.18 -7.90
C ILE A 115 -6.40 1.79 -6.42
N ASN A 116 -6.51 0.49 -6.15
CA ASN A 116 -6.53 -0.01 -4.77
C ASN A 116 -5.19 0.32 -4.10
N ILE A 117 -5.24 1.01 -2.97
CA ILE A 117 -4.06 1.38 -2.19
C ILE A 117 -4.22 0.92 -0.75
N LEU A 118 -3.13 0.44 -0.15
CA LEU A 118 -3.07 0.07 1.27
C LEU A 118 -1.74 0.48 1.88
N ARG A 119 -1.72 0.58 3.22
CA ARG A 119 -0.52 0.89 4.00
C ARG A 119 -0.09 -0.31 4.83
N MET A 120 1.22 -0.48 4.96
CA MET A 120 1.85 -1.49 5.81
C MET A 120 2.81 -0.83 6.79
N ASN A 121 2.93 -1.44 7.97
CA ASN A 121 3.72 -0.95 9.09
C ASN A 121 5.15 -1.53 9.16
N SER A 122 5.53 -2.38 8.20
CA SER A 122 6.82 -3.08 8.22
C SER A 122 7.42 -3.19 6.83
N THR A 123 8.42 -2.36 6.56
CA THR A 123 9.25 -2.47 5.34
C THR A 123 10.08 -3.75 5.36
N ARG A 124 10.49 -4.20 6.55
CA ARG A 124 11.30 -5.42 6.76
C ARG A 124 10.59 -6.67 6.27
N ARG A 125 9.30 -6.80 6.56
CA ARG A 125 8.53 -7.97 6.14
C ARG A 125 8.32 -8.00 4.63
N LEU A 126 8.08 -6.83 4.03
CA LEU A 126 8.02 -6.67 2.57
C LEU A 126 9.35 -7.07 1.92
N ALA A 127 10.48 -6.69 2.52
CA ALA A 127 11.81 -7.10 2.08
C ALA A 127 11.99 -8.63 2.09
N GLN A 128 11.51 -9.30 3.14
CA GLN A 128 11.60 -10.76 3.22
C GLN A 128 10.84 -11.45 2.10
N ILE A 129 9.65 -10.95 1.74
CA ILE A 129 8.80 -11.50 0.68
C ILE A 129 9.42 -11.26 -0.70
N LEU A 130 9.86 -10.02 -0.97
CA LEU A 130 10.36 -9.62 -2.29
C LEU A 130 11.79 -10.09 -2.57
N CYS A 131 12.65 -10.12 -1.54
CA CYS A 131 14.04 -10.55 -1.67
C CYS A 131 14.27 -12.00 -1.21
N GLY A 132 13.23 -12.69 -0.72
CA GLY A 132 13.34 -14.10 -0.31
C GLY A 132 14.29 -14.34 0.87
N GLY A 133 14.43 -13.36 1.77
CA GLY A 133 15.31 -13.45 2.96
C GLY A 133 16.81 -13.54 2.67
N ALA A 134 17.22 -13.45 1.41
CA ALA A 134 18.62 -13.42 1.00
C ALA A 134 18.84 -12.18 0.15
N GLU A 135 20.01 -11.56 0.30
CA GLU A 135 20.50 -10.48 -0.54
C GLU A 135 20.72 -10.93 -2.00
N ARG A 136 19.68 -11.43 -2.68
CA ARG A 136 19.73 -11.80 -4.09
C ARG A 136 19.60 -10.55 -4.92
N GLY A 137 20.77 -9.96 -5.17
CA GLY A 137 20.95 -8.89 -6.14
C GLY A 137 21.24 -7.54 -5.51
N ARG A 138 22.20 -7.48 -4.57
CA ARG A 138 22.95 -6.23 -4.40
C ARG A 138 23.61 -5.90 -5.75
N PRO A 139 23.24 -4.82 -6.46
CA PRO A 139 24.21 -4.23 -7.36
C PRO A 139 25.42 -3.87 -6.50
N SER A 140 26.62 -4.21 -6.98
CA SER A 140 27.86 -3.79 -6.32
C SER A 140 27.89 -2.27 -6.24
N GLY A 141 27.42 -1.68 -5.13
CA GLY A 141 27.33 -0.24 -4.98
C GLY A 141 26.17 0.26 -4.11
N GLY A 142 26.17 -0.09 -2.81
CA GLY A 142 26.02 0.91 -1.75
C GLY A 142 24.74 1.73 -1.52
N GLU A 143 23.55 1.40 -2.05
CA GLU A 143 22.30 2.10 -1.66
C GLU A 143 21.25 1.13 -1.07
N PRO A 144 20.53 1.51 0.00
CA PRO A 144 19.42 0.73 0.53
C PRO A 144 18.32 0.63 -0.53
N VAL A 145 17.75 -0.56 -0.71
CA VAL A 145 16.62 -0.76 -1.63
C VAL A 145 15.43 0.00 -1.06
N ASP A 146 14.89 0.96 -1.81
CA ASP A 146 13.66 1.67 -1.45
C ASP A 146 12.48 0.70 -1.52
N LEU A 147 12.02 0.25 -0.36
CA LEU A 147 10.87 -0.65 -0.20
C LEU A 147 9.63 0.09 0.31
N HIS A 148 9.64 1.43 0.25
CA HIS A 148 8.58 2.24 0.81
C HIS A 148 7.32 2.27 -0.07
N CYS A 149 7.44 1.91 -1.36
CA CYS A 149 6.31 1.76 -2.25
C CYS A 149 6.48 0.53 -3.13
N VAL A 150 5.40 -0.25 -3.30
CA VAL A 150 5.34 -1.40 -4.21
C VAL A 150 4.07 -1.32 -5.02
N LEU A 151 4.21 -1.40 -6.34
CA LEU A 151 3.07 -1.50 -7.26
C LEU A 151 2.99 -2.90 -7.83
N VAL A 152 1.77 -3.43 -7.89
CA VAL A 152 1.45 -4.62 -8.66
C VAL A 152 0.72 -4.18 -9.92
N THR A 153 1.23 -4.60 -11.06
CA THR A 153 0.61 -4.34 -12.37
C THR A 153 -0.10 -5.58 -12.88
N SER A 154 -1.14 -5.40 -13.70
CA SER A 154 -1.71 -6.51 -14.45
C SER A 154 -0.69 -7.02 -15.48
N PRO A 155 -0.53 -8.34 -15.67
CA PRO A 155 0.20 -8.82 -16.83
C PRO A 155 -0.62 -8.48 -18.07
N HIS A 156 0.04 -8.34 -19.22
CA HIS A 156 -0.61 -7.89 -20.47
C HIS A 156 -1.65 -8.89 -21.03
N SER A 157 -1.85 -10.03 -20.37
CA SER A 157 -2.99 -10.92 -20.56
C SER A 157 -4.05 -10.63 -19.49
N ASN A 158 -5.24 -10.17 -19.87
CA ASN A 158 -6.43 -9.86 -19.04
C ASN A 158 -6.98 -11.03 -18.16
N THR A 159 -6.14 -12.00 -17.82
CA THR A 159 -6.46 -13.29 -17.20
C THR A 159 -5.77 -13.52 -15.86
N TRP A 160 -5.06 -12.55 -15.29
CA TRP A 160 -4.60 -12.69 -13.91
C TRP A 160 -5.79 -12.58 -12.96
N LYS A 161 -6.41 -13.73 -12.73
CA LYS A 161 -7.49 -13.94 -11.76
C LYS A 161 -6.90 -14.66 -10.57
N ASP A 162 -6.10 -13.95 -9.79
CA ASP A 162 -5.59 -14.51 -8.55
C ASP A 162 -6.68 -14.35 -7.49
N PRO A 163 -7.16 -15.47 -6.88
CA PRO A 163 -8.14 -15.40 -5.81
C PRO A 163 -7.64 -14.55 -4.63
N ALA A 164 -6.33 -14.52 -4.40
CA ALA A 164 -5.71 -13.70 -3.37
C ALA A 164 -5.82 -12.20 -3.71
N LEU A 165 -5.56 -11.81 -4.95
CA LEU A 165 -5.71 -10.42 -5.40
C LEU A 165 -7.17 -9.96 -5.31
N SER A 166 -8.11 -10.82 -5.72
CA SER A 166 -9.54 -10.52 -5.61
C SER A 166 -9.98 -10.27 -4.16
N LYS A 167 -9.37 -11.00 -3.22
CA LYS A 167 -9.63 -10.84 -1.78
C LYS A 167 -9.08 -9.53 -1.23
N VAL A 168 -7.87 -9.13 -1.64
CA VAL A 168 -7.26 -7.84 -1.27
C VAL A 168 -8.05 -6.67 -1.86
N ASN A 169 -8.46 -6.76 -3.13
CA ASN A 169 -9.28 -5.73 -3.79
C ASN A 169 -10.63 -5.57 -3.10
N ARG A 170 -11.28 -6.69 -2.74
CA ARG A 170 -12.53 -6.64 -1.97
C ARG A 170 -12.32 -5.98 -0.61
N PHE A 171 -11.23 -6.28 0.09
CA PHE A 171 -10.91 -5.64 1.35
C PHE A 171 -10.74 -4.12 1.19
N CYS A 172 -10.01 -3.67 0.16
CA CYS A 172 -9.86 -2.24 -0.13
C CYS A 172 -11.21 -1.58 -0.44
N SER A 173 -12.07 -2.25 -1.22
CA SER A 173 -13.41 -1.76 -1.52
C SER A 173 -14.33 -1.69 -0.29
N GLU A 174 -14.28 -2.69 0.59
CA GLU A 174 -15.04 -2.70 1.85
C GLU A 174 -14.56 -1.57 2.78
N SER A 175 -13.25 -1.36 2.89
CA SER A 175 -12.68 -0.24 3.65
C SER A 175 -13.08 1.12 3.10
N ARG A 176 -13.14 1.26 1.77
CA ARG A 176 -13.56 2.50 1.11
C ARG A 176 -15.03 2.85 1.41
N CYS A 177 -15.91 1.84 1.53
CA CYS A 177 -17.29 2.03 1.98
C CYS A 177 -17.40 2.51 3.44
N MET A 178 -16.35 2.30 4.23
CA MET A 178 -16.24 2.71 5.64
C MET A 178 -15.42 4.00 5.82
N ASP A 179 -15.26 4.79 4.75
CA ASP A 179 -14.43 6.01 4.70
C ASP A 179 -12.93 5.79 5.05
N GLN A 180 -12.47 4.54 4.99
CA GLN A 180 -11.06 4.17 5.15
C GLN A 180 -10.40 4.03 3.78
N TRP A 181 -9.97 5.16 3.22
CA TRP A 181 -9.41 5.24 1.86
C TRP A 181 -8.07 4.53 1.68
N VAL A 182 -7.27 4.48 2.75
CA VAL A 182 -6.01 3.72 2.79
C VAL A 182 -6.04 2.78 3.98
N PRO A 183 -6.60 1.57 3.83
CA PRO A 183 -6.59 0.60 4.91
C PRO A 183 -5.17 0.18 5.26
N ILE A 184 -4.96 -0.10 6.55
CA ILE A 184 -3.68 -0.55 7.08
C ILE A 184 -3.73 -2.08 7.22
N ILE A 185 -2.70 -2.77 6.72
CA ILE A 185 -2.50 -4.20 6.90
C ILE A 185 -1.17 -4.44 7.59
N ASN A 186 -1.21 -5.19 8.68
CA ASN A 186 -0.02 -5.63 9.38
C ASN A 186 0.26 -7.08 8.97
N LEU A 187 1.42 -7.33 8.37
CA LEU A 187 1.87 -8.71 8.17
C LEU A 187 2.49 -9.21 9.48
N PRO A 188 2.12 -10.40 9.97
CA PRO A 188 2.76 -10.97 11.15
C PRO A 188 4.24 -11.27 10.85
N ASP A 189 5.12 -10.88 11.77
CA ASP A 189 6.50 -11.35 11.78
C ASP A 189 6.49 -12.86 12.07
N ARG A 190 6.90 -13.68 11.10
CA ARG A 190 6.99 -15.15 11.21
C ARG A 190 8.38 -15.61 11.55
#